data_AF-A0AAV3QYZ3-F1
#
_entry.id   AF-A0AAV3QYZ3-F1
#
_cell.length_a   1.000
_cell.length_b   1.000
_cell.length_c   1.000
_cell.angle_alpha   90.00
_cell.angle_beta   90.00
_cell.angle_gamma   90.00
#
_symmetry.space_group_name_H-M   'P 1'
#
loop_
_entity.id
_entity.type
_entity.pdbx_description
1 polymer ?
#
loop_
_entity_poly.entity_id
_entity_poly.type
_entity_poly.pdbx_seq_one_letter_code
_entity_poly.pdbx_strand_id
1 'polypeptide(L)'
;MFVAGDGSFGSGYIDLGEGFQVAQITTFKKIWSSYEGGPNNLGASFYEPTLLPDSFFLLGSYAQPNNQQFFGFFLVGKDNNLNNTSSGTRILEPPIDYTLIYTTEYLDINQDGPAYVWLPIPPDNYKALGYILTTTNQKPPLDKVRCVRSDFTEKCENDKWICGGTSEESESEYIVYSISPINRGTKALGVTAGTFFFQDSSSLSCLKNTFSPLSSMANLSQIQALVQTCSPFIYFHPNELYLPSSVNWFFSNGALLYQQGKNRIESNLMARTFPKEVPMMKPTG
;
A
#
# COMPACT_ATOMS: atom_id res chain seq x y z
N MET A 1 -16.93 4.53 22.80
CA MET A 1 -17.17 5.82 22.11
C MET A 1 -15.84 6.56 22.14
N PHE A 2 -15.11 6.58 21.02
CA PHE A 2 -13.82 7.28 20.96
C PHE A 2 -14.10 8.79 21.07
N VAL A 3 -13.48 9.43 22.06
CA VAL A 3 -13.59 10.88 22.27
C VAL A 3 -13.04 11.55 21.01
N ALA A 4 -13.83 12.45 20.42
CA ALA A 4 -13.39 13.27 19.30
C ALA A 4 -12.19 14.09 19.76
N GLY A 5 -11.00 13.68 19.33
CA GLY A 5 -9.79 14.44 19.52
C GLY A 5 -9.75 15.60 18.54
N ASP A 6 -9.21 16.69 19.01
CA ASP A 6 -8.80 17.93 18.37
C ASP A 6 -7.75 17.77 17.23
N GLY A 7 -7.79 16.65 16.49
CA GLY A 7 -6.88 16.32 15.37
C GLY A 7 -7.51 15.42 14.30
N SER A 8 -6.81 15.22 13.18
CA SER A 8 -7.31 14.46 12.02
C SER A 8 -7.16 12.93 12.14
N PHE A 9 -6.64 12.44 13.27
CA PHE A 9 -6.48 11.00 13.54
C PHE A 9 -7.82 10.26 13.49
N GLY A 10 -7.84 9.12 12.78
CA GLY A 10 -9.03 8.28 12.65
C GLY A 10 -10.14 8.88 11.76
N SER A 11 -9.88 9.98 11.06
CA SER A 11 -10.85 10.59 10.14
C SER A 11 -11.11 9.77 8.86
N GLY A 12 -10.20 8.84 8.54
CA GLY A 12 -10.23 8.05 7.29
C GLY A 12 -9.52 8.72 6.10
N TYR A 13 -8.99 9.93 6.29
CA TYR A 13 -8.32 10.72 5.25
C TYR A 13 -6.99 11.28 5.76
N ILE A 14 -6.03 11.49 4.85
CA ILE A 14 -4.72 12.07 5.15
C ILE A 14 -4.45 13.18 4.13
N ASP A 15 -4.02 14.34 4.59
CA ASP A 15 -3.54 15.44 3.73
C ASP A 15 -2.04 15.26 3.48
N LEU A 16 -1.65 15.10 2.21
CA LEU A 16 -0.27 14.94 1.75
C LEU A 16 0.43 16.29 1.46
N GLY A 17 -0.25 17.40 1.76
CA GLY A 17 0.22 18.78 1.60
C GLY A 17 -0.62 19.58 0.61
N GLU A 18 -0.65 20.90 0.82
CA GLU A 18 -1.39 21.87 -0.01
C GLU A 18 -2.83 21.44 -0.31
N GLY A 19 -3.51 20.77 0.63
CA GLY A 19 -4.92 20.36 0.47
C GLY A 19 -5.12 19.10 -0.38
N PHE A 20 -4.06 18.37 -0.73
CA PHE A 20 -4.17 17.09 -1.41
C PHE A 20 -4.52 15.98 -0.43
N GLN A 21 -5.79 15.59 -0.38
CA GLN A 21 -6.27 14.54 0.50
C GLN A 21 -6.26 13.18 -0.18
N VAL A 22 -5.85 12.16 0.56
CA VAL A 22 -5.99 10.76 0.18
C VAL A 22 -6.86 10.00 1.15
N ALA A 23 -7.66 9.07 0.64
CA ALA A 23 -8.52 8.19 1.43
C ALA A 23 -8.18 6.74 1.12
N GLN A 24 -8.24 5.88 2.14
CA GLN A 24 -8.14 4.45 1.94
C GLN A 24 -9.50 3.86 1.56
N ILE A 25 -9.54 3.08 0.48
CA ILE A 25 -10.68 2.28 0.08
C ILE A 25 -10.40 0.80 0.34
N THR A 26 -11.42 0.11 0.86
CA THR A 26 -11.41 -1.32 1.16
C THR A 26 -12.52 -2.09 0.43
N THR A 27 -13.39 -1.39 -0.31
CA THR A 27 -14.51 -1.96 -1.09
C THR A 27 -14.22 -1.92 -2.59
N PHE A 28 -14.29 -3.08 -3.22
CA PHE A 28 -13.84 -3.26 -4.59
C PHE A 28 -14.76 -4.19 -5.37
N LYS A 29 -14.73 -4.03 -6.70
CA LYS A 29 -15.31 -4.98 -7.64
C LYS A 29 -14.20 -5.56 -8.50
N LYS A 30 -14.30 -6.85 -8.76
CA LYS A 30 -13.42 -7.57 -9.67
C LYS A 30 -13.70 -7.11 -11.10
N ILE A 31 -12.64 -6.75 -11.82
CA ILE A 31 -12.69 -6.42 -13.24
C ILE A 31 -12.37 -7.67 -14.06
N TRP A 32 -11.30 -8.37 -13.67
CA TRP A 32 -10.73 -9.47 -14.43
C TRP A 32 -9.85 -10.35 -13.54
N SER A 33 -9.71 -11.62 -13.90
CA SER A 33 -8.79 -12.57 -13.27
C SER A 33 -8.08 -13.43 -14.30
N SER A 34 -6.80 -13.74 -14.03
CA SER A 34 -6.16 -14.97 -14.47
C SER A 34 -6.26 -16.02 -13.38
N TYR A 35 -6.32 -17.29 -13.78
CA TYR A 35 -6.43 -18.45 -12.89
C TYR A 35 -5.17 -19.32 -12.87
N GLU A 36 -4.11 -18.83 -13.50
CA GLU A 36 -2.80 -19.45 -13.60
C GLU A 36 -1.71 -18.38 -13.58
N GLY A 37 -0.49 -18.81 -13.30
CA GLY A 37 0.63 -17.92 -12.99
C GLY A 37 0.64 -17.47 -11.54
N GLY A 38 1.68 -16.75 -11.14
CA GLY A 38 1.78 -16.23 -9.77
C GLY A 38 2.05 -17.28 -8.69
N PRO A 39 2.05 -16.85 -7.41
CA PRO A 39 2.20 -17.75 -6.26
C PRO A 39 1.19 -18.90 -6.28
N ASN A 40 1.68 -20.12 -6.08
CA ASN A 40 0.88 -21.36 -6.13
C ASN A 40 0.19 -21.64 -7.47
N ASN A 41 0.55 -20.94 -8.55
CA ASN A 41 -0.08 -21.04 -9.86
C ASN A 41 -1.61 -20.80 -9.83
N LEU A 42 -2.07 -19.91 -8.94
CA LEU A 42 -3.50 -19.59 -8.80
C LEU A 42 -3.92 -18.34 -9.57
N GLY A 43 -2.99 -17.67 -10.25
CA GLY A 43 -3.19 -16.42 -10.95
C GLY A 43 -3.37 -15.21 -10.04
N ALA A 44 -3.92 -14.15 -10.61
CA ALA A 44 -4.22 -12.92 -9.91
C ALA A 44 -5.56 -12.34 -10.33
N SER A 45 -6.13 -11.52 -9.45
CA SER A 45 -7.36 -10.80 -9.70
C SER A 45 -7.10 -9.30 -9.63
N PHE A 46 -7.80 -8.58 -10.50
CA PHE A 46 -7.67 -7.15 -10.70
C PHE A 46 -9.00 -6.49 -10.40
N TYR A 47 -8.92 -5.33 -9.75
CA TYR A 47 -10.05 -4.72 -9.10
C TYR A 47 -10.08 -3.21 -9.34
N GLU A 48 -11.28 -2.63 -9.31
CA GLU A 48 -11.48 -1.20 -9.09
C GLU A 48 -12.36 -0.96 -7.85
N PRO A 49 -12.14 0.17 -7.15
CA PRO A 49 -13.06 0.66 -6.14
C PRO A 49 -14.51 0.71 -6.63
N THR A 50 -15.47 0.26 -5.82
CA THR A 50 -16.91 0.32 -6.16
C THR A 50 -17.56 1.64 -5.81
N LEU A 51 -17.21 2.20 -4.66
CA LEU A 51 -17.70 3.49 -4.18
C LEU A 51 -16.52 4.38 -3.82
N LEU A 52 -16.49 5.55 -4.46
CA LEU A 52 -15.56 6.61 -4.12
C LEU A 52 -16.28 7.62 -3.21
N PRO A 53 -15.62 8.13 -2.16
CA PRO A 53 -16.14 9.26 -1.40
C PRO A 53 -16.30 10.49 -2.29
N ASP A 54 -17.19 11.41 -1.90
CA ASP A 54 -17.50 12.58 -2.71
C ASP A 54 -16.26 13.42 -3.06
N SER A 55 -16.13 13.71 -4.35
CA SER A 55 -15.01 14.46 -4.95
C SER A 55 -13.64 13.77 -4.86
N PHE A 56 -13.58 12.47 -4.52
CA PHE A 56 -12.36 11.67 -4.69
C PHE A 56 -12.32 11.03 -6.08
N PHE A 57 -11.11 10.89 -6.59
CA PHE A 57 -10.81 10.34 -7.90
C PHE A 57 -9.91 9.12 -7.79
N LEU A 58 -10.09 8.21 -8.75
CA LEU A 58 -9.27 7.03 -8.91
C LEU A 58 -7.86 7.41 -9.36
N LEU A 59 -6.85 6.67 -8.88
CA LEU A 59 -5.44 6.86 -9.25
C LEU A 59 -4.86 5.68 -10.06
N GLY A 60 -5.66 4.64 -10.32
CA GLY A 60 -5.28 3.41 -11.01
C GLY A 60 -6.17 2.23 -10.59
N SER A 61 -5.83 1.03 -11.07
CA SER A 61 -6.44 -0.24 -10.67
C SER A 61 -5.60 -0.96 -9.60
N TYR A 62 -6.25 -1.83 -8.82
CA TYR A 62 -5.63 -2.67 -7.81
C TYR A 62 -5.45 -4.10 -8.35
N ALA A 63 -4.39 -4.79 -7.93
CA ALA A 63 -4.16 -6.19 -8.26
C ALA A 63 -3.61 -6.97 -7.07
N GLN A 64 -3.98 -8.25 -6.98
CA GLN A 64 -3.42 -9.16 -5.98
C GLN A 64 -3.39 -10.60 -6.48
N PRO A 65 -2.47 -11.44 -5.95
CA PRO A 65 -2.52 -12.88 -6.12
C PRO A 65 -3.82 -13.49 -5.61
N ASN A 66 -4.25 -14.59 -6.22
CA ASN A 66 -5.45 -15.33 -5.81
C ASN A 66 -5.20 -16.32 -4.65
N ASN A 67 -3.94 -16.54 -4.25
CA ASN A 67 -3.59 -17.44 -3.15
C ASN A 67 -3.85 -16.85 -1.76
N GLN A 68 -4.38 -15.64 -1.68
CA GLN A 68 -4.68 -14.94 -0.44
C GLN A 68 -6.12 -14.40 -0.48
N GLN A 69 -6.76 -14.39 0.68
CA GLN A 69 -8.05 -13.72 0.85
C GLN A 69 -7.89 -12.21 0.60
N PHE A 70 -8.94 -11.56 0.11
CA PHE A 70 -8.93 -10.16 -0.24
C PHE A 70 -8.72 -9.27 1.00
N PHE A 71 -7.50 -8.74 1.16
CA PHE A 71 -7.10 -7.83 2.24
C PHE A 71 -6.37 -6.59 1.70
N GLY A 72 -6.58 -6.28 0.42
CA GLY A 72 -5.98 -5.13 -0.25
C GLY A 72 -6.50 -3.80 0.27
N PHE A 73 -5.65 -2.77 0.16
CA PHE A 73 -6.07 -1.38 0.26
C PHE A 73 -5.64 -0.62 -0.99
N PHE A 74 -6.37 0.44 -1.28
CA PHE A 74 -6.09 1.33 -2.40
C PHE A 74 -6.34 2.77 -1.98
N LEU A 75 -5.47 3.70 -2.40
CA LEU A 75 -5.63 5.11 -2.10
C LEU A 75 -6.28 5.85 -3.28
N VAL A 76 -7.28 6.67 -2.95
CA VAL A 76 -7.94 7.60 -3.87
C VAL A 76 -7.59 9.03 -3.50
N GLY A 77 -7.58 9.94 -4.46
CA GLY A 77 -7.10 11.31 -4.25
C GLY A 77 -8.20 12.36 -4.43
N LYS A 78 -8.15 13.44 -3.64
CA LYS A 78 -9.00 14.63 -3.77
C LYS A 78 -8.15 15.88 -3.66
N ASP A 79 -8.39 16.82 -4.57
CA ASP A 79 -7.83 18.16 -4.50
C ASP A 79 -8.86 19.11 -3.85
N ASN A 80 -8.59 19.56 -2.63
CA ASN A 80 -9.47 20.51 -1.92
C ASN A 80 -9.26 21.97 -2.32
N ASN A 81 -8.16 22.29 -3.03
CA ASN A 81 -7.77 23.67 -3.34
C ASN A 81 -8.21 24.12 -4.73
N LEU A 82 -9.34 23.59 -5.23
CA LEU A 82 -9.94 23.96 -6.52
C LEU A 82 -10.13 25.47 -6.72
N ASN A 83 -10.25 26.23 -5.63
CA ASN A 83 -10.51 27.68 -5.63
C ASN A 83 -9.30 28.55 -5.25
N ASN A 84 -8.18 27.95 -4.80
CA ASN A 84 -7.04 28.70 -4.29
C ASN A 84 -5.99 28.88 -5.40
N THR A 85 -6.16 29.92 -6.20
CA THR A 85 -5.41 30.21 -7.43
C THR A 85 -4.01 30.78 -7.22
N SER A 86 -3.43 30.69 -6.02
CA SER A 86 -2.11 31.29 -5.74
C SER A 86 -0.97 30.69 -6.58
N SER A 87 -1.12 29.46 -7.09
CA SER A 87 -0.21 28.87 -8.10
C SER A 87 -0.87 28.57 -9.47
N GLY A 88 -2.19 28.69 -9.59
CA GLY A 88 -2.94 28.43 -10.84
C GLY A 88 -3.01 26.97 -11.32
N THR A 89 -2.39 26.00 -10.63
CA THR A 89 -2.22 24.63 -11.13
C THR A 89 -2.82 23.60 -10.16
N ARG A 90 -3.81 22.81 -10.62
CA ARG A 90 -4.46 21.75 -9.82
C ARG A 90 -3.50 20.62 -9.48
N ILE A 91 -3.74 19.93 -8.38
CA ILE A 91 -2.91 18.78 -7.97
C ILE A 91 -3.31 17.52 -8.77
N LEU A 92 -4.59 17.42 -9.13
CA LEU A 92 -5.15 16.32 -9.90
C LEU A 92 -5.71 16.83 -11.23
N GLU A 93 -5.27 16.23 -12.33
CA GLU A 93 -5.79 16.50 -13.68
C GLU A 93 -6.10 15.18 -14.40
N PRO A 94 -7.09 15.13 -15.32
CA PRO A 94 -7.32 13.95 -16.12
C PRO A 94 -6.12 13.71 -17.04
N PRO A 95 -5.85 12.45 -17.43
CA PRO A 95 -4.92 12.17 -18.51
C PRO A 95 -5.36 12.87 -19.80
N ILE A 96 -4.40 13.18 -20.66
CA ILE A 96 -4.68 13.72 -22.01
C ILE A 96 -5.11 12.62 -22.98
N ASP A 97 -4.62 11.40 -22.76
CA ASP A 97 -5.00 10.20 -23.50
C ASP A 97 -4.57 8.92 -22.75
N TYR A 98 -4.76 7.75 -23.35
CA TYR A 98 -4.23 6.47 -22.88
C TYR A 98 -3.44 5.74 -23.96
N THR A 99 -2.36 5.07 -23.54
CA THR A 99 -1.62 4.11 -24.35
C THR A 99 -2.03 2.69 -23.95
N LEU A 100 -2.45 1.86 -24.91
CA LEU A 100 -2.59 0.42 -24.67
C LEU A 100 -1.19 -0.18 -24.56
N ILE A 101 -0.81 -0.61 -23.37
CA ILE A 101 0.53 -1.19 -23.14
C ILE A 101 0.55 -2.71 -23.27
N TYR A 102 -0.60 -3.36 -23.05
CA TYR A 102 -0.69 -4.81 -23.13
C TYR A 102 -2.14 -5.27 -23.33
N THR A 103 -2.30 -6.45 -23.94
CA THR A 103 -3.58 -7.17 -24.01
C THR A 103 -3.36 -8.66 -23.79
N THR A 104 -4.28 -9.31 -23.07
CA THR A 104 -4.28 -10.76 -22.87
C THR A 104 -5.11 -11.51 -23.92
N GLU A 105 -5.65 -10.80 -24.92
CA GLU A 105 -6.50 -11.36 -25.98
C GLU A 105 -5.82 -12.47 -26.79
N TYR A 106 -4.50 -12.39 -26.95
CA TYR A 106 -3.69 -13.36 -27.70
C TYR A 106 -2.87 -14.28 -26.80
N LEU A 107 -3.18 -14.31 -25.50
CA LEU A 107 -2.57 -15.23 -24.56
C LEU A 107 -3.46 -16.45 -24.37
N ASP A 108 -2.89 -17.62 -24.61
CA ASP A 108 -3.53 -18.90 -24.27
C ASP A 108 -3.31 -19.19 -22.78
N ILE A 109 -4.06 -18.47 -21.94
CA ILE A 109 -4.05 -18.62 -20.49
C ILE A 109 -5.47 -18.82 -19.95
N ASN A 110 -5.62 -19.53 -18.85
CA ASN A 110 -6.90 -19.63 -18.15
C ASN A 110 -7.27 -18.26 -17.50
N GLN A 111 -8.27 -17.58 -18.06
CA GLN A 111 -8.68 -16.22 -17.68
C GLN A 111 -10.19 -15.98 -17.84
N ASP A 112 -10.72 -14.92 -17.22
CA ASP A 112 -12.15 -14.51 -17.36
C ASP A 112 -12.56 -14.15 -18.80
N GLY A 113 -11.60 -13.72 -19.62
CA GLY A 113 -11.77 -13.17 -20.98
C GLY A 113 -10.59 -12.26 -21.33
N PRO A 114 -10.57 -11.58 -22.49
CA PRO A 114 -9.49 -10.66 -22.81
C PRO A 114 -9.50 -9.44 -21.88
N ALA A 115 -8.32 -9.04 -21.41
CA ALA A 115 -8.09 -7.81 -20.66
C ALA A 115 -7.15 -6.88 -21.42
N TYR A 116 -7.41 -5.59 -21.32
CA TYR A 116 -6.64 -4.54 -21.97
C TYR A 116 -6.09 -3.60 -20.89
N VAL A 117 -4.77 -3.42 -20.88
CA VAL A 117 -4.06 -2.65 -19.87
C VAL A 117 -3.66 -1.30 -20.46
N TRP A 118 -4.22 -0.24 -19.89
CA TRP A 118 -4.05 1.14 -20.36
C TRP A 118 -3.17 1.93 -19.41
N LEU A 119 -2.11 2.54 -19.94
CA LEU A 119 -1.29 3.52 -19.25
C LEU A 119 -1.86 4.93 -19.52
N PRO A 120 -2.31 5.67 -18.49
CA PRO A 120 -2.69 7.06 -18.66
C PRO A 120 -1.50 7.89 -19.13
N ILE A 121 -1.70 8.74 -20.14
CA ILE A 121 -0.72 9.74 -20.59
C ILE A 121 -0.98 11.01 -19.77
N PRO A 122 -0.09 11.36 -18.81
CA PRO A 122 -0.29 12.54 -17.99
C PRO A 122 -0.04 13.83 -18.79
N PRO A 123 -0.72 14.94 -18.45
CA PRO A 123 -0.31 16.26 -18.91
C PRO A 123 1.11 16.63 -18.46
N ASP A 124 1.69 17.67 -19.06
CA ASP A 124 3.00 18.18 -18.68
C ASP A 124 3.05 18.54 -17.18
N ASN A 125 4.12 18.12 -16.51
CA ASN A 125 4.33 18.24 -15.06
C ASN A 125 3.43 17.35 -14.17
N TYR A 126 2.72 16.38 -14.74
CA TYR A 126 1.99 15.35 -13.99
C TYR A 126 2.60 13.96 -14.23
N LYS A 127 2.21 13.00 -13.38
CA LYS A 127 2.58 11.59 -13.45
C LYS A 127 1.35 10.70 -13.25
N ALA A 128 1.35 9.56 -13.93
CA ALA A 128 0.39 8.50 -13.69
C ALA A 128 0.85 7.64 -12.49
N LEU A 129 -0.08 7.17 -11.67
CA LEU A 129 0.23 6.34 -10.50
C LEU A 129 -0.13 4.87 -10.67
N GLY A 130 -0.99 4.54 -11.64
CA GLY A 130 -1.38 3.17 -11.96
C GLY A 130 -2.00 3.04 -13.33
N TYR A 131 -2.09 1.80 -13.80
CA TYR A 131 -2.81 1.45 -15.03
C TYR A 131 -4.31 1.35 -14.78
N ILE A 132 -5.08 1.34 -15.86
CA ILE A 132 -6.50 1.01 -15.87
C ILE A 132 -6.71 -0.25 -16.69
N LEU A 133 -7.53 -1.18 -16.16
CA LEU A 133 -7.96 -2.36 -16.90
C LEU A 133 -9.35 -2.17 -17.50
N THR A 134 -9.55 -2.71 -18.70
CA THR A 134 -10.86 -2.92 -19.32
C THR A 134 -10.97 -4.36 -19.83
N THR A 135 -12.21 -4.87 -19.92
CA THR A 135 -12.52 -6.19 -20.52
C THR A 135 -12.90 -6.08 -22.00
N THR A 136 -12.77 -4.89 -22.57
CA THR A 136 -13.01 -4.60 -24.00
C THR A 136 -11.89 -3.70 -24.51
N ASN A 137 -11.63 -3.74 -25.82
CA ASN A 137 -10.63 -2.90 -26.49
C ASN A 137 -11.06 -1.41 -26.59
N GLN A 138 -12.03 -0.97 -25.80
CA GLN A 138 -12.44 0.42 -25.76
C GLN A 138 -11.58 1.18 -24.76
N LYS A 139 -11.03 2.30 -25.24
CA LYS A 139 -10.24 3.20 -24.41
C LYS A 139 -11.09 3.70 -23.22
N PRO A 140 -10.52 3.73 -21.99
CA PRO A 140 -11.23 4.27 -20.84
C PRO A 140 -11.59 5.76 -21.03
N PRO A 141 -12.69 6.24 -20.42
CA PRO A 141 -12.98 7.66 -20.35
C PRO A 141 -11.87 8.45 -19.63
N LEU A 142 -11.51 9.63 -20.13
CA LEU A 142 -10.45 10.47 -19.54
C LEU A 142 -10.78 10.93 -18.11
N ASP A 143 -12.06 11.01 -17.76
CA ASP A 143 -12.49 11.38 -16.41
C ASP A 143 -12.39 10.22 -15.41
N LYS A 144 -12.14 8.97 -15.85
CA LYS A 144 -12.08 7.77 -15.01
C LYS A 144 -10.95 7.80 -13.97
N VAL A 145 -9.81 8.39 -14.30
CA VAL A 145 -8.61 8.44 -13.44
C VAL A 145 -8.05 9.86 -13.39
N ARG A 146 -7.24 10.16 -12.38
CA ARG A 146 -6.45 11.40 -12.33
C ARG A 146 -4.96 11.10 -12.30
N CYS A 147 -4.21 11.91 -13.02
CA CYS A 147 -2.77 12.04 -12.89
C CYS A 147 -2.46 13.06 -11.79
N VAL A 148 -1.30 12.88 -11.14
CA VAL A 148 -0.90 13.67 -9.97
C VAL A 148 0.26 14.59 -10.35
N ARG A 149 0.20 15.83 -9.87
CA ARG A 149 1.26 16.84 -10.10
C ARG A 149 2.59 16.30 -9.57
N SER A 150 3.65 16.49 -10.35
CA SER A 150 4.92 15.78 -10.16
C SER A 150 5.62 16.02 -8.82
N ASP A 151 5.38 17.16 -8.17
CA ASP A 151 5.88 17.50 -6.84
C ASP A 151 5.26 16.66 -5.71
N PHE A 152 4.04 16.14 -5.92
CA PHE A 152 3.35 15.17 -5.06
C PHE A 152 3.65 13.72 -5.43
N THR A 153 4.69 13.49 -6.22
CA THR A 153 5.08 12.14 -6.63
C THR A 153 6.54 11.82 -6.34
N GLU A 154 6.84 10.53 -6.23
CA GLU A 154 8.18 9.99 -6.04
C GLU A 154 8.37 8.75 -6.90
N LYS A 155 9.63 8.42 -7.21
CA LYS A 155 9.95 7.22 -7.99
C LYS A 155 9.56 5.95 -7.22
N CYS A 156 9.08 4.95 -7.96
CA CYS A 156 8.82 3.62 -7.43
C CYS A 156 9.70 2.56 -8.09
N GLU A 157 9.67 1.38 -7.47
CA GLU A 157 10.25 0.15 -7.96
C GLU A 157 9.27 -1.02 -7.77
N ASN A 158 9.57 -2.13 -8.46
CA ASN A 158 8.91 -3.41 -8.24
C ASN A 158 9.12 -3.85 -6.79
N ASP A 159 8.04 -4.28 -6.13
CA ASP A 159 8.10 -4.78 -4.75
C ASP A 159 7.93 -6.30 -4.70
N LYS A 160 6.71 -6.81 -4.89
CA LYS A 160 6.40 -8.23 -4.83
C LYS A 160 5.82 -8.69 -6.15
N TRP A 161 6.27 -9.84 -6.63
CA TRP A 161 5.66 -10.48 -7.78
C TRP A 161 4.22 -10.88 -7.46
N ILE A 162 3.28 -10.39 -8.29
CA ILE A 162 1.85 -10.68 -8.17
C ILE A 162 1.53 -11.91 -9.01
N CYS A 163 1.82 -11.84 -10.31
CA CYS A 163 1.61 -12.93 -11.24
C CYS A 163 2.42 -12.72 -12.51
N GLY A 164 2.47 -13.76 -13.33
CA GLY A 164 2.92 -13.69 -14.70
C GLY A 164 2.52 -14.96 -15.41
N GLY A 165 2.47 -14.91 -16.74
CA GLY A 165 2.11 -16.05 -17.56
C GLY A 165 2.74 -15.93 -18.93
N THR A 166 3.02 -17.08 -19.53
CA THR A 166 3.66 -17.22 -20.83
C THR A 166 2.72 -17.93 -21.77
N SER A 167 2.57 -17.41 -22.98
CA SER A 167 1.96 -18.15 -24.08
C SER A 167 3.02 -18.98 -24.80
N GLU A 168 2.77 -20.29 -24.95
CA GLU A 168 3.65 -21.18 -25.74
C GLU A 168 3.68 -20.80 -27.23
N GLU A 169 2.60 -20.18 -27.74
CA GLU A 169 2.44 -19.87 -29.15
C GLU A 169 2.98 -18.49 -29.55
N SER A 170 2.93 -17.50 -28.64
CA SER A 170 3.26 -16.11 -28.96
C SER A 170 4.57 -15.60 -28.34
N GLU A 171 5.34 -16.47 -27.66
CA GLU A 171 6.53 -16.13 -26.84
C GLU A 171 6.29 -14.92 -25.91
N SER A 172 5.02 -14.58 -25.69
CA SER A 172 4.62 -13.35 -25.04
C SER A 172 4.40 -13.67 -23.57
N GLU A 173 5.24 -13.09 -22.74
CA GLU A 173 5.11 -13.14 -21.30
C GLU A 173 4.50 -11.84 -20.79
N TYR A 174 3.57 -11.96 -19.83
CA TYR A 174 3.20 -10.83 -19.00
C TYR A 174 3.71 -11.05 -17.59
N ILE A 175 4.15 -9.97 -16.95
CA ILE A 175 4.63 -10.01 -15.56
C ILE A 175 4.05 -8.81 -14.83
N VAL A 176 3.57 -9.05 -13.62
CA VAL A 176 2.89 -8.07 -12.78
C VAL A 176 3.55 -8.03 -11.41
N TYR A 177 3.90 -6.84 -10.94
CA TYR A 177 4.50 -6.60 -9.63
C TYR A 177 3.67 -5.59 -8.84
N SER A 178 3.62 -5.70 -7.51
CA SER A 178 3.16 -4.59 -6.68
C SER A 178 4.18 -3.45 -6.70
N ILE A 179 3.72 -2.23 -6.45
CA ILE A 179 4.55 -1.02 -6.47
C ILE A 179 4.93 -0.57 -5.06
N SER A 180 6.19 -0.18 -4.89
CA SER A 180 6.69 0.47 -3.67
C SER A 180 7.57 1.68 -3.96
N PRO A 181 7.60 2.69 -3.07
CA PRO A 181 8.56 3.79 -3.19
C PRO A 181 10.00 3.30 -3.05
N ILE A 182 10.91 3.88 -3.83
CA ILE A 182 12.35 3.56 -3.77
C ILE A 182 12.94 4.00 -2.43
N ASN A 183 12.63 5.21 -1.99
CA ASN A 183 13.10 5.72 -0.71
C ASN A 183 12.20 5.20 0.41
N ARG A 184 12.77 4.41 1.33
CA ARG A 184 12.05 3.81 2.47
C ARG A 184 12.75 4.14 3.78
N GLY A 185 11.98 4.22 4.86
CA GLY A 185 12.48 4.50 6.21
C GLY A 185 11.57 5.45 6.98
N THR A 186 11.93 5.72 8.24
CA THR A 186 11.11 6.54 9.15
C THR A 186 10.96 8.00 8.75
N LYS A 187 11.82 8.48 7.84
CA LYS A 187 11.80 9.84 7.27
C LYS A 187 11.43 9.86 5.79
N ALA A 188 11.16 8.70 5.19
CA ALA A 188 10.77 8.62 3.79
C ALA A 188 9.35 9.18 3.61
N LEU A 189 9.13 9.84 2.49
CA LEU A 189 7.88 10.55 2.19
C LEU A 189 7.01 9.81 1.18
N GLY A 190 7.57 8.82 0.48
CA GLY A 190 6.85 8.02 -0.50
C GLY A 190 5.72 7.21 0.12
N VAL A 191 4.57 7.19 -0.55
CA VAL A 191 3.37 6.44 -0.17
C VAL A 191 2.91 5.64 -1.40
N THR A 192 2.66 4.34 -1.24
CA THR A 192 2.08 3.52 -2.31
C THR A 192 0.58 3.75 -2.40
N ALA A 193 0.06 3.89 -3.63
CA ALA A 193 -1.37 3.98 -3.87
C ALA A 193 -2.08 2.61 -3.86
N GLY A 194 -1.33 1.51 -3.78
CA GLY A 194 -1.87 0.15 -3.95
C GLY A 194 -1.98 -0.27 -5.42
N THR A 195 -1.27 0.39 -6.33
CA THR A 195 -1.22 0.03 -7.75
C THR A 195 -0.15 -1.02 -8.04
N PHE A 196 -0.09 -1.48 -9.29
CA PHE A 196 0.83 -2.52 -9.75
C PHE A 196 1.61 -2.06 -11.00
N PHE A 197 2.79 -2.63 -11.23
CA PHE A 197 3.58 -2.52 -12.45
C PHE A 197 3.25 -3.66 -13.42
N PHE A 198 3.29 -3.36 -14.71
CA PHE A 198 3.15 -4.33 -15.79
C PHE A 198 4.44 -4.30 -16.63
N GLN A 199 5.11 -5.46 -16.76
CA GLN A 199 6.24 -5.71 -17.66
C GLN A 199 7.46 -4.76 -17.50
N ASP A 200 7.69 -4.23 -16.29
CA ASP A 200 8.79 -3.31 -15.92
C ASP A 200 8.73 -1.89 -16.52
N SER A 201 7.55 -1.27 -16.54
CA SER A 201 7.44 0.14 -16.98
C SER A 201 7.88 1.12 -15.88
N SER A 202 8.94 1.90 -16.12
CA SER A 202 9.39 3.00 -15.24
C SER A 202 8.52 4.27 -15.30
N SER A 203 7.36 4.20 -15.96
CA SER A 203 6.51 5.36 -16.27
C SER A 203 5.54 5.74 -15.15
N LEU A 204 5.28 4.86 -14.18
CA LEU A 204 4.43 5.18 -13.03
C LEU A 204 5.25 5.81 -11.89
N SER A 205 4.55 6.51 -11.01
CA SER A 205 5.13 7.11 -9.81
C SER A 205 4.29 6.76 -8.59
N CYS A 206 4.85 7.01 -7.41
CA CYS A 206 4.24 6.79 -6.11
C CYS A 206 3.79 8.14 -5.61
N LEU A 207 2.84 8.16 -4.68
CA LEU A 207 2.49 9.39 -3.99
C LEU A 207 3.67 9.83 -3.13
N LYS A 208 3.81 11.13 -2.94
CA LYS A 208 4.79 11.73 -2.04
C LYS A 208 4.08 12.60 -1.05
N ASN A 209 4.33 12.35 0.21
CA ASN A 209 3.90 13.22 1.27
C ASN A 209 4.79 14.47 1.31
N THR A 210 4.28 15.61 0.85
CA THR A 210 5.02 16.88 0.84
C THR A 210 4.94 17.61 2.18
N PHE A 211 4.06 17.15 3.07
CA PHE A 211 3.76 17.79 4.34
C PHE A 211 4.02 16.82 5.50
N SER A 212 4.68 17.27 6.57
CA SER A 212 4.94 16.43 7.74
C SER A 212 4.11 16.86 8.95
N PRO A 213 2.76 16.83 8.91
CA PRO A 213 1.99 17.11 10.09
C PRO A 213 1.83 15.82 10.90
N LEU A 214 2.26 15.87 12.16
CA LEU A 214 1.87 14.88 13.17
C LEU A 214 0.35 14.91 13.45
N SER A 215 -0.44 15.78 12.80
CA SER A 215 -1.87 15.97 13.06
C SER A 215 -2.71 14.72 12.76
N SER A 216 -2.26 13.90 11.82
CA SER A 216 -2.90 12.62 11.47
C SER A 216 -2.40 11.46 12.33
N MET A 217 -1.43 11.68 13.22
CA MET A 217 -1.01 10.70 14.22
C MET A 217 -1.90 10.78 15.45
N ALA A 218 -2.11 9.64 16.09
CA ALA A 218 -2.83 9.59 17.35
C ALA A 218 -2.09 10.40 18.42
N ASN A 219 -2.82 11.24 19.14
CA ASN A 219 -2.29 11.87 20.35
C ASN A 219 -2.28 10.87 21.52
N LEU A 220 -1.66 11.24 22.65
CA LEU A 220 -1.48 10.33 23.77
C LEU A 220 -2.81 9.78 24.33
N SER A 221 -3.85 10.61 24.41
CA SER A 221 -5.15 10.19 24.94
C SER A 221 -5.85 9.21 23.98
N GLN A 222 -5.75 9.44 22.68
CA GLN A 222 -6.23 8.51 21.65
C GLN A 222 -5.47 7.17 21.69
N ILE A 223 -4.15 7.20 21.84
CA ILE A 223 -3.34 5.98 22.01
C ILE A 223 -3.78 5.22 23.27
N GLN A 224 -3.93 5.91 24.40
CA GLN A 224 -4.38 5.26 25.65
C GLN A 224 -5.76 4.63 25.49
N ALA A 225 -6.70 5.30 24.83
CA ALA A 225 -8.03 4.76 24.56
C ALA A 225 -7.99 3.52 23.66
N LEU A 226 -7.16 3.53 22.61
CA LEU A 226 -6.94 2.36 21.74
C LEU A 226 -6.34 1.18 22.51
N VAL A 227 -5.30 1.44 23.31
CA VAL A 227 -4.67 0.42 24.15
C VAL A 227 -5.71 -0.17 25.10
N GLN A 228 -6.47 0.65 25.82
CA GLN A 228 -7.48 0.14 26.76
C GLN A 228 -8.60 -0.67 26.08
N THR A 229 -8.98 -0.32 24.85
CA THR A 229 -10.11 -0.95 24.16
C THR A 229 -9.72 -2.21 23.40
N CYS A 230 -8.53 -2.20 22.79
CA CYS A 230 -8.12 -3.21 21.80
C CYS A 230 -6.96 -4.09 22.27
N SER A 231 -6.30 -3.78 23.41
CA SER A 231 -5.18 -4.61 23.86
C SER A 231 -5.67 -5.96 24.34
N PRO A 232 -4.98 -7.05 23.96
CA PRO A 232 -5.33 -8.38 24.45
C PRO A 232 -5.06 -8.46 25.96
N PHE A 233 -5.97 -9.10 26.67
CA PHE A 233 -5.73 -9.50 28.05
C PHE A 233 -4.94 -10.80 28.06
N ILE A 234 -3.74 -10.76 28.65
CA ILE A 234 -2.91 -11.94 28.83
C ILE A 234 -3.06 -12.41 30.27
N TYR A 235 -3.57 -13.62 30.44
CA TYR A 235 -3.66 -14.28 31.75
C TYR A 235 -2.52 -15.27 31.87
N PHE A 236 -1.66 -15.09 32.88
CA PHE A 236 -0.61 -16.05 33.19
C PHE A 236 -1.12 -17.10 34.15
N HIS A 237 -0.71 -18.34 33.93
CA HIS A 237 -0.96 -19.41 34.87
C HIS A 237 -0.24 -19.10 36.20
N PRO A 238 -0.77 -19.48 37.38
CA PRO A 238 -0.10 -19.23 38.66
C PRO A 238 1.32 -19.81 38.76
N ASN A 239 1.59 -20.88 38.03
CA ASN A 239 2.91 -21.54 37.97
C ASN A 239 3.75 -21.09 36.75
N GLU A 240 3.38 -19.99 36.10
CA GLU A 240 4.11 -19.48 34.95
C GLU A 240 5.54 -19.10 35.35
N LEU A 241 6.52 -19.71 34.69
CA LEU A 241 7.93 -19.53 35.04
C LEU A 241 8.52 -18.26 34.37
N TYR A 242 7.96 -17.87 33.22
CA TYR A 242 8.47 -16.80 32.37
C TYR A 242 7.42 -15.71 32.15
N LEU A 243 7.81 -14.46 32.41
CA LEU A 243 6.99 -13.28 32.13
C LEU A 243 7.55 -12.55 30.90
N PRO A 244 6.71 -11.76 30.20
CA PRO A 244 7.19 -10.94 29.09
C PRO A 244 8.26 -9.96 29.55
N SER A 245 9.34 -9.83 28.78
CA SER A 245 10.34 -8.79 29.00
C SER A 245 9.75 -7.40 28.74
N SER A 246 10.22 -6.40 29.48
CA SER A 246 9.85 -5.01 29.20
C SER A 246 10.44 -4.55 27.86
N VAL A 247 9.80 -3.55 27.24
CA VAL A 247 10.27 -2.95 25.99
C VAL A 247 11.70 -2.41 26.12
N ASN A 248 12.01 -1.74 27.23
CA ASN A 248 13.36 -1.25 27.51
C ASN A 248 14.38 -2.40 27.62
N TRP A 249 14.03 -3.48 28.32
CA TRP A 249 14.91 -4.64 28.40
C TRP A 249 15.17 -5.23 27.01
N PHE A 250 14.13 -5.37 26.18
CA PHE A 250 14.28 -5.86 24.81
C PHE A 250 15.21 -4.98 23.98
N PHE A 251 15.05 -3.65 24.02
CA PHE A 251 15.94 -2.74 23.27
C PHE A 251 17.37 -2.68 23.81
N SER A 252 17.56 -2.84 25.13
CA SER A 252 18.90 -2.86 25.74
C SER A 252 19.65 -4.17 25.49
N ASN A 253 18.95 -5.29 25.33
CA ASN A 253 19.56 -6.62 25.21
C ASN A 253 19.48 -7.19 23.79
N GLY A 254 18.64 -6.62 22.91
CA GLY A 254 18.42 -7.13 21.56
C GLY A 254 17.69 -8.48 21.53
N ALA A 255 17.58 -9.06 20.32
CA ALA A 255 17.04 -10.39 20.10
C ALA A 255 17.74 -11.08 18.93
N LEU A 256 17.79 -12.42 18.98
CA LEU A 256 18.32 -13.24 17.91
C LEU A 256 17.18 -13.67 16.97
N LEU A 257 17.29 -13.35 15.68
CA LEU A 257 16.33 -13.77 14.67
C LEU A 257 16.74 -15.13 14.09
N TYR A 258 15.89 -16.14 14.28
CA TYR A 258 16.09 -17.47 13.68
C TYR A 258 15.21 -17.64 12.44
N GLN A 259 15.81 -17.94 11.30
CA GLN A 259 15.08 -18.28 10.08
C GLN A 259 14.95 -19.80 9.95
N GLN A 260 13.72 -20.31 9.89
CA GLN A 260 13.44 -21.73 9.76
C GLN A 260 14.00 -22.27 8.43
N GLY A 261 14.83 -23.32 8.49
CA GLY A 261 15.41 -23.98 7.31
C GLY A 261 16.80 -23.52 6.87
N LYS A 262 17.39 -22.49 7.51
CA LYS A 262 18.81 -22.15 7.34
C LYS A 262 19.54 -22.30 8.67
N ASN A 263 20.55 -23.18 8.71
CA ASN A 263 21.48 -23.21 9.83
C ASN A 263 22.27 -21.90 9.87
N ARG A 264 21.96 -21.08 10.88
CA ARG A 264 22.76 -20.00 11.47
C ARG A 264 23.27 -18.92 10.49
N ILE A 265 22.53 -17.81 10.41
CA ILE A 265 23.13 -16.50 10.08
C ILE A 265 23.37 -15.78 11.41
N GLU A 266 24.61 -15.77 11.89
CA GLU A 266 24.99 -14.90 13.01
C GLU A 266 25.07 -13.45 12.52
N SER A 267 23.96 -12.74 12.53
CA SER A 267 24.01 -11.28 12.67
C SER A 267 24.17 -10.99 14.15
N ASN A 268 25.40 -10.68 14.58
CA ASN A 268 25.72 -10.30 15.96
C ASN A 268 24.87 -9.09 16.42
N LEU A 269 23.81 -9.33 17.17
CA LEU A 269 23.50 -8.55 18.36
C LEU A 269 23.55 -9.54 19.53
N MET A 270 24.68 -9.56 20.22
CA MET A 270 24.89 -10.43 21.38
C MET A 270 24.03 -9.98 22.56
N ALA A 271 23.21 -10.87 23.10
CA ALA A 271 23.02 -10.97 24.55
C ALA A 271 22.64 -12.39 24.97
N ARG A 272 23.26 -12.84 26.05
CA ARG A 272 23.09 -14.15 26.69
C ARG A 272 21.81 -14.17 27.53
N THR A 273 21.09 -15.29 27.51
CA THR A 273 19.99 -15.60 28.44
C THR A 273 20.54 -15.96 29.83
N PHE A 274 19.92 -15.45 30.90
CA PHE A 274 20.13 -15.92 32.26
C PHE A 274 18.78 -16.03 33.02
N PRO A 275 18.61 -17.04 33.90
CA PRO A 275 17.47 -17.14 34.80
C PRO A 275 17.56 -16.14 35.97
N LYS A 276 16.41 -15.94 36.65
CA LYS A 276 16.17 -14.96 37.74
C LYS A 276 17.30 -14.91 38.77
N GLU A 277 18.10 -13.85 38.72
CA GLU A 277 18.81 -13.33 39.90
C GLU A 277 19.12 -11.84 39.69
N VAL A 278 18.11 -10.98 39.88
CA VAL A 278 18.33 -9.60 40.33
C VAL A 278 17.22 -9.28 41.34
N PRO A 279 17.55 -8.89 42.59
CA PRO A 279 16.54 -8.58 43.59
C PRO A 279 15.79 -7.30 43.19
N MET A 280 14.47 -7.42 43.01
CA MET A 280 13.61 -6.24 42.94
C MET A 280 13.70 -5.50 44.28
N MET A 281 14.02 -4.19 44.21
CA MET A 281 13.75 -3.26 45.29
C MET A 281 12.29 -3.39 45.70
N LYS A 282 12.07 -3.66 46.98
CA LYS A 282 10.74 -3.67 47.58
C LYS A 282 10.12 -2.27 47.49
N PRO A 283 8.80 -2.16 47.27
CA PRO A 283 8.11 -0.89 47.45
C PRO A 283 8.15 -0.54 48.94
N THR A 284 8.73 0.60 49.29
CA THR A 284 8.37 1.30 50.53
C THR A 284 6.95 1.82 50.36
N GLY A 285 6.12 1.57 51.38
CA GLY A 285 4.66 1.77 51.36
C GLY A 285 4.20 3.22 51.41
#